data_AF-A0A3C1PDD6-F1
#
_entry.id   AF-A0A3C1PDD6-F1
#
_cell.length_a   1.000
_cell.length_b   1.000
_cell.length_c   1.000
_cell.angle_alpha   90.00
_cell.angle_beta   90.00
_cell.angle_gamma   90.00
#
_symmetry.space_group_name_H-M   'P 1'
#
loop_
_entity.id
_entity.type
_entity.pdbx_description
1 polymer ?
#
loop_
_entity_poly.entity_id
_entity_poly.type
_entity_poly.pdbx_seq_one_letter_code
_entity_poly.pdbx_strand_id
1 'polypeptide(L)' 'MTLQELQNQALQLPISDRWQLVQSVLTSIQQETLLSISPTSSVEFIADLDPWTQSLMGVIKLNADDSIESYIDYLEEKYS' A
#
# COMPACT_ATOMS: atom_id res chain seq x y z
N MET A 1 -3.23 -26.31 5.18
CA MET A 1 -2.35 -25.48 4.33
C MET A 1 -1.57 -24.55 5.24
N THR A 2 -0.25 -24.56 5.18
CA THR A 2 0.59 -23.66 5.99
C THR A 2 0.85 -22.36 5.22
N LEU A 3 1.21 -21.27 5.91
CA LEU A 3 1.63 -20.03 5.24
C LEU A 3 2.82 -20.29 4.31
N GLN A 4 3.72 -21.16 4.72
CA GLN A 4 4.88 -21.57 3.93
C GLN A 4 4.46 -22.33 2.66
N GLU A 5 3.46 -23.22 2.73
CA GLU A 5 2.88 -23.87 1.54
C GLU A 5 2.32 -22.84 0.55
N LEU A 6 1.58 -21.85 1.04
CA LEU A 6 0.97 -20.82 0.22
C LEU A 6 2.03 -19.94 -0.45
N GLN A 7 3.06 -19.54 0.29
CA GLN A 7 4.19 -18.80 -0.26
C GLN A 7 4.89 -19.60 -1.36
N ASN A 8 5.18 -20.88 -1.10
CA ASN A 8 5.80 -21.76 -2.09
C ASN A 8 4.95 -21.87 -3.35
N GLN A 9 3.62 -21.96 -3.24
CA GLN A 9 2.71 -22.00 -4.39
C GLN A 9 2.67 -20.67 -5.14
N ALA A 10 2.61 -19.54 -4.43
CA ALA A 10 2.61 -18.22 -5.04
C ALA A 10 3.90 -17.97 -5.84
N LEU A 11 5.05 -18.44 -5.37
CA LEU A 11 6.33 -18.31 -6.06
C LEU A 11 6.41 -19.09 -7.38
N GLN A 12 5.63 -20.16 -7.53
CA GLN A 12 5.58 -20.95 -8.78
C GLN A 12 4.76 -20.27 -9.89
N LEU A 13 3.94 -19.28 -9.56
CA LEU A 13 3.13 -18.57 -10.54
C LEU A 13 4.00 -17.66 -11.42
N PRO A 14 3.61 -17.41 -12.69
CA PRO A 14 4.20 -16.34 -13.50
C PRO A 14 4.21 -15.00 -12.76
N ILE A 15 5.21 -14.15 -13.03
CA ILE A 15 5.33 -12.84 -12.38
C ILE A 15 4.06 -11.99 -12.53
N SER A 16 3.39 -12.07 -13.69
CA SER A 16 2.13 -11.37 -13.96
C SER A 16 1.02 -11.81 -13.01
N ASP A 17 0.85 -13.12 -12.82
CA ASP A 17 -0.20 -13.68 -11.97
C ASP A 17 0.08 -13.37 -10.48
N ARG A 18 1.35 -13.35 -10.08
CA ARG A 18 1.74 -12.90 -8.73
C ARG A 18 1.35 -11.45 -8.49
N TRP A 19 1.58 -10.57 -9.46
CA TRP A 19 1.16 -9.18 -9.36
C TRP A 19 -0.36 -9.02 -9.31
N GLN A 20 -1.12 -9.82 -10.08
CA GLN A 20 -2.58 -9.83 -9.99
C GLN A 20 -3.08 -10.27 -8.61
N LEU A 21 -2.44 -11.26 -7.99
CA LEU A 21 -2.77 -11.67 -6.62
C LEU A 21 -2.50 -10.54 -5.62
N VAL A 22 -1.35 -9.88 -5.71
CA VAL A 22 -1.04 -8.70 -4.87
C VAL A 22 -2.10 -7.62 -5.05
N GLN A 23 -2.48 -7.30 -6.30
CA GLN A 23 -3.52 -6.31 -6.57
C GLN A 23 -4.87 -6.70 -5.98
N SER A 24 -5.29 -7.97 -6.08
CA SER A 24 -6.54 -8.46 -5.48
C SER A 24 -6.54 -8.33 -3.97
N VAL A 25 -5.43 -8.70 -3.30
CA VAL A 25 -5.30 -8.59 -1.84
C VAL A 25 -5.35 -7.13 -1.40
N LEU A 26 -4.59 -6.25 -2.06
CA LEU A 26 -4.59 -4.82 -1.76
C LEU A 26 -5.97 -4.19 -1.96
N THR A 27 -6.69 -4.59 -3.02
CA THR A 27 -8.06 -4.13 -3.29
C THR A 27 -9.03 -4.59 -2.20
N SER A 28 -8.92 -5.83 -1.73
CA SER A 28 -9.75 -6.33 -0.61
C SER A 28 -9.52 -5.51 0.65
N ILE A 29 -8.24 -5.31 1.02
CA ILE A 29 -7.86 -4.53 2.20
C ILE A 29 -8.40 -3.10 2.10
N GLN A 30 -8.28 -2.46 0.94
CA GLN A 30 -8.82 -1.11 0.70
C GLN A 30 -10.34 -1.07 0.91
N GLN A 31 -11.08 -2.04 0.34
CA GLN A 31 -12.53 -2.10 0.47
C GLN A 31 -12.96 -2.34 1.92
N GLU A 32 -12.34 -3.28 2.62
CA GLU A 32 -12.61 -3.57 4.03
C GLU A 32 -12.32 -2.35 4.92
N THR A 33 -11.22 -1.64 4.64
CA THR A 33 -10.85 -0.41 5.36
C THR A 33 -11.88 0.70 5.12
N LEU A 34 -12.30 0.92 3.87
CA LEU A 34 -13.35 1.90 3.54
C LEU A 34 -14.68 1.60 4.24
N LEU A 35 -15.05 0.32 4.34
CA LEU A 35 -16.28 -0.11 5.02
C LEU A 35 -16.20 0.02 6.54
N SER A 36 -14.99 -0.03 7.10
CA SER A 36 -14.76 0.08 8.55
C SER A 36 -14.76 1.54 9.05
N ILE A 37 -14.46 2.51 8.17
CA ILE A 37 -14.41 3.93 8.52
C ILE A 37 -15.84 4.48 8.62
N SER A 38 -16.22 4.98 9.81
CA SER A 38 -17.49 5.67 10.02
C SER A 38 -17.52 7.02 9.29
N PRO A 39 -18.63 7.41 8.65
CA PRO A 39 -18.74 8.69 7.91
C PRO A 39 -18.58 9.93 8.80
N THR A 40 -18.62 9.80 10.13
CA THR A 40 -18.50 10.92 11.07
C THR A 40 -17.06 11.24 11.50
N SER A 41 -16.06 10.40 11.19
CA SER A 41 -14.65 10.65 11.57
C SER A 41 -13.67 10.62 10.40
N SER A 42 -14.15 10.74 9.16
CA SER A 42 -13.39 10.32 7.98
C SER A 42 -12.15 11.16 7.68
N VAL A 43 -12.05 12.43 8.11
CA VAL A 43 -10.89 13.27 7.78
C VAL A 43 -9.79 13.15 8.82
N GLU A 44 -10.13 13.20 10.11
CA GLU A 44 -9.16 13.05 11.20
C GLU A 44 -8.61 11.61 11.26
N PHE A 45 -9.50 10.60 11.11
CA PHE A 45 -9.07 9.20 11.16
C PHE A 45 -8.14 8.84 10.01
N ILE A 46 -8.36 9.37 8.80
CA ILE A 46 -7.47 9.09 7.67
C ILE A 46 -6.11 9.79 7.84
N ALA A 47 -6.07 10.97 8.46
CA ALA A 47 -4.81 11.66 8.77
C ALA A 47 -3.96 10.90 9.81
N ASP A 48 -4.62 10.14 10.69
CA ASP A 48 -3.97 9.32 11.73
C ASP A 48 -3.53 7.92 11.24
N LEU A 49 -3.91 7.51 10.02
CA LEU A 49 -3.47 6.23 9.45
C LEU A 49 -1.99 6.30 9.03
N ASP A 50 -1.33 5.14 9.02
CA ASP A 50 0.03 5.05 8.48
C ASP A 50 0.10 5.57 7.02
N PRO A 51 1.21 6.22 6.61
CA PRO A 51 1.36 6.80 5.27
C PRO A 51 1.10 5.81 4.12
N TRP A 52 1.46 4.54 4.30
CA TRP A 52 1.21 3.49 3.29
C TRP A 52 -0.29 3.21 3.13
N THR A 53 -1.07 3.23 4.21
CA THR A 53 -2.52 3.03 4.18
C THR A 53 -3.21 4.22 3.53
N GLN A 54 -2.77 5.44 3.84
CA GLN A 54 -3.28 6.64 3.17
C GLN A 54 -2.99 6.63 1.66
N SER A 55 -1.81 6.12 1.27
CA SER A 55 -1.45 5.90 -0.14
C SER A 55 -2.30 4.82 -0.81
N LEU A 56 -2.55 3.69 -0.14
CA LEU A 56 -3.43 2.62 -0.64
C LEU A 56 -4.86 3.12 -0.85
N MET A 57 -5.34 3.98 0.05
CA MET A 57 -6.67 4.58 -0.01
C MET A 57 -6.80 5.68 -1.07
N GLY A 58 -5.70 6.12 -1.68
CA GLY A 58 -5.67 7.20 -2.66
C GLY A 58 -5.93 8.59 -2.06
N VAL A 59 -5.81 8.75 -0.74
CA VAL A 59 -6.01 10.03 -0.04
C VAL A 59 -4.78 10.92 -0.17
N ILE A 60 -3.58 10.33 -0.15
CA ILE A 60 -2.38 11.04 -0.59
C ILE A 60 -2.39 11.02 -2.12
N LYS A 61 -2.75 12.15 -2.73
CA LYS A 61 -2.23 12.46 -4.07
C LYS A 61 -0.72 12.63 -3.89
N LEU A 62 0.04 11.57 -4.14
CA LEU A 62 1.45 11.75 -4.46
C LEU A 62 1.46 12.63 -5.72
N ASN A 63 1.62 13.94 -5.56
CA ASN A 63 2.07 14.76 -6.67
C ASN A 63 3.43 14.17 -7.04
N ALA A 64 3.47 13.49 -8.17
CA ALA A 64 4.65 12.73 -8.61
C ALA A 64 5.91 13.62 -8.73
N ASP A 65 5.74 14.94 -8.84
CA ASP A 65 6.83 15.91 -8.89
C ASP A 65 7.51 16.14 -7.53
N ASP A 66 6.75 16.35 -6.44
CA ASP A 66 7.36 16.73 -5.15
C ASP A 66 8.01 15.55 -4.41
N SER A 67 7.59 14.31 -4.73
CA SER A 67 8.05 13.10 -4.02
C SER A 67 9.39 12.56 -4.53
N ILE A 68 9.80 12.86 -5.76
CA ILE A 68 11.03 12.30 -6.34
C ILE A 68 12.25 13.04 -5.79
N GLU A 69 12.21 14.38 -5.73
CA GLU A 69 13.28 15.18 -5.11
C GLU A 69 13.44 14.80 -3.64
N SER A 70 12.34 14.72 -2.88
CA SER A 70 12.39 14.31 -1.47
C SER A 70 12.92 12.88 -1.26
N TYR A 71 12.65 11.95 -2.18
CA TYR A 71 13.17 10.59 -2.09
C TYR A 71 14.67 10.51 -2.45
N ILE A 72 15.13 11.33 -3.40
CA ILE A 72 16.55 11.44 -3.76
C ILE A 72 17.34 12.03 -2.58
N ASP A 73 16.84 13.09 -1.95
CA ASP A 73 17.48 13.71 -0.79
C ASP A 73 17.61 12.72 0.39
N TYR A 74 16.55 11.96 0.67
CA TYR A 74 16.57 10.92 1.69
C TYR A 74 17.63 9.84 1.41
N LEU A 75 17.77 9.42 0.15
CA LEU A 75 18.79 8.43 -0.22
C LEU A 75 20.20 9.00 -0.12
N GLU A 76 20.41 10.26 -0.48
CA GLU A 76 21.71 10.92 -0.33
C GLU A 76 22.12 11.01 1.14
N GLU A 77 21.21 11.42 2.03
CA GLU A 77 21.47 11.48 3.48
C GLU A 77 21.78 10.08 4.05
N LYS A 78 21.07 9.04 3.62
CA LYS A 78 21.20 7.71 4.20
C LYS A 78 22.50 6.99 3.79
N TYR A 79 23.09 7.36 2.65
CA TYR A 79 24.23 6.65 2.05
C TYR A 79 25.48 7.51 1.79
N SER A 80 25.50 8.76 2.25
CA SER A 80 26.71 9.61 2.36
C SER A 80 27.52 9.28 3.62
#